data_AF-A0A923UFZ2-F1
#
_entry.id   AF-A0A923UFZ2-F1
#
_cell.length_a   1.000
_cell.length_b   1.000
_cell.length_c   1.000
_cell.angle_alpha   90.00
_cell.angle_beta   90.00
_cell.angle_gamma   90.00
#
_symmetry.space_group_name_H-M   'P 1'
#
loop_
_entity.id
_entity.type
_entity.pdbx_description
1 polymer ?
#
loop_
_entity_poly.entity_id
_entity_poly.type
_entity_poly.pdbx_seq_one_letter_code
_entity_poly.pdbx_strand_id
1 'polypeptide(L)' 'MTGKVTSNKMTKAIIVTVEKTKLHSKYGKRFKVKKKYAVACDDSSLYTLGQVVEIQECNPVSKTIHFRVSPMVEA' A
#
# COMPACT_ATOMS: atom_id res chain seq x y z
N MET A 1 0.16 6.68 -5.31
CA MET A 1 -1.02 6.13 -4.58
C MET A 1 -0.64 6.05 -3.10
N THR A 2 -1.48 6.49 -2.16
CA THR A 2 -1.11 6.49 -0.73
C THR A 2 -1.80 5.37 0.06
N GLY A 3 -1.13 4.86 1.08
CA GLY A 3 -1.67 3.83 1.96
C GLY A 3 -0.91 3.71 3.28
N LYS A 4 -1.40 2.84 4.18
CA LYS A 4 -0.78 2.60 5.48
C LYS A 4 -0.06 1.26 5.53
N VAL A 5 1.14 1.25 6.11
CA VAL A 5 1.92 0.03 6.34
C VAL A 5 1.18 -0.85 7.36
N THR A 6 0.80 -2.05 6.94
CA THR A 6 0.08 -3.02 7.77
C THR A 6 0.98 -4.13 8.26
N SER A 7 2.01 -4.51 7.48
CA SER A 7 3.02 -5.47 7.94
C SER A 7 4.39 -5.21 7.31
N ASN A 8 5.42 -5.27 8.14
CA ASN A 8 6.84 -5.18 7.79
C ASN A 8 7.59 -6.49 8.08
N LYS A 9 6.89 -7.64 8.13
CA LYS A 9 7.47 -8.93 8.49
C LYS A 9 8.34 -9.57 7.39
N MET A 10 8.21 -9.11 6.14
CA MET A 10 9.01 -9.64 5.04
C MET A 10 10.31 -8.85 4.91
N THR A 11 11.37 -9.49 4.41
CA THR A 11 12.72 -8.88 4.37
C THR A 11 12.83 -7.73 3.36
N LYS A 12 12.39 -7.93 2.12
CA LYS A 12 12.51 -6.94 1.02
C LYS A 12 11.16 -6.42 0.53
N ALA A 13 10.13 -6.56 1.35
CA ALA A 13 8.78 -6.18 0.97
C ALA A 13 7.96 -5.79 2.19
N ILE A 14 6.98 -4.93 1.95
CA ILE A 14 6.00 -4.52 2.96
C ILE A 14 4.58 -4.69 2.41
N ILE A 15 3.62 -4.90 3.30
CA ILE A 15 2.20 -4.92 2.92
C ILE A 15 1.59 -3.58 3.28
N VAL A 16 1.08 -2.90 2.27
CA VAL A 16 0.40 -1.61 2.39
C VAL A 16 -1.10 -1.81 2.17
N THR A 17 -1.92 -1.30 3.09
CA THR A 17 -3.37 -1.24 2.90
C THR A 17 -3.74 0.12 2.34
N VAL A 18 -4.39 0.12 1.18
CA VAL A 18 -4.96 1.32 0.56
C VAL A 18 -6.47 1.32 0.76
N GLU A 19 -6.97 2.42 1.29
CA GLU A 19 -8.41 2.64 1.49
C GLU A 19 -8.96 3.49 0.34
N LYS A 20 -10.03 3.03 -0.30
CA LYS A 20 -10.77 3.79 -1.32
C LYS A 20 -12.25 3.81 -0.95
N THR A 21 -12.91 4.95 -1.13
CA THR A 21 -14.37 5.04 -0.94
C THR A 21 -15.06 4.72 -2.26
N LYS A 22 -15.96 3.73 -2.26
CA LYS A 22 -16.81 3.40 -3.41
C LYS A 22 -18.27 3.70 -3.08
N LEU A 23 -19.05 3.97 -4.12
CA LEU A 23 -20.49 4.11 -4.04
C LEU A 23 -21.15 2.75 -4.33
N HIS A 24 -22.14 2.35 -3.54
CA HIS A 24 -22.95 1.19 -3.89
C HIS A 24 -23.83 1.54 -5.10
N SER A 25 -23.75 0.75 -6.18
CA SER A 25 -24.43 1.04 -7.45
C SER A 25 -25.95 1.24 -7.30
N LYS A 26 -26.62 0.32 -6.59
CA LYS A 26 -28.08 0.40 -6.36
C LYS A 26 -28.50 1.43 -5.30
N TYR A 27 -27.80 1.49 -4.16
CA TYR A 27 -28.27 2.21 -2.97
C TYR A 27 -27.62 3.58 -2.75
N GLY A 28 -26.60 3.97 -3.54
CA GLY A 28 -25.92 5.26 -3.36
C GLY A 28 -25.14 5.40 -2.03
N LYS A 29 -25.11 4.37 -1.18
CA LYS A 29 -24.39 4.41 0.09
C LYS A 29 -22.88 4.38 -0.17
N ARG A 30 -22.14 5.35 0.39
CA ARG A 30 -20.67 5.37 0.35
C ARG A 30 -20.13 4.35 1.35
N PHE A 31 -19.26 3.45 0.89
CA PHE A 31 -18.60 2.46 1.73
C PHE A 31 -17.09 2.46 1.48
N LYS A 32 -16.31 2.13 2.52
CA LYS A 32 -14.85 2.07 2.46
C LYS A 32 -14.43 0.66 2.00
N VAL A 33 -13.61 0.59 0.96
CA VAL A 33 -13.01 -0.63 0.45
C VAL A 33 -11.52 -0.60 0.74
N LYS A 34 -11.01 -1.66 1.34
CA LYS A 34 -9.59 -1.82 1.64
C LYS A 34 -9.01 -2.85 0.68
N LYS A 35 -7.87 -2.53 0.06
CA LYS A 35 -7.11 -3.48 -0.74
C LYS A 35 -5.66 -3.49 -0.26
N LYS A 36 -5.10 -4.69 -0.10
CA LYS A 36 -3.71 -4.90 0.32
C LYS A 36 -2.84 -5.02 -0.92
N TYR A 37 -1.67 -4.39 -0.86
CA TYR A 37 -0.66 -4.42 -1.91
C TYR A 37 0.67 -4.85 -1.32
N ALA A 38 1.34 -5.77 -2.01
CA ALA A 38 2.72 -6.13 -1.70
C ALA A 38 3.64 -5.16 -2.45
N VAL A 39 4.50 -4.49 -1.70
CA VAL A 39 5.34 -3.41 -2.22
C VAL A 39 6.79 -3.79 -1.99
N ALA A 40 7.61 -3.65 -3.03
CA ALA A 40 9.06 -3.82 -2.91
C ALA A 40 9.66 -2.63 -2.16
N CYS A 41 10.52 -2.92 -1.19
CA CYS A 41 11.42 -1.95 -0.61
C CYS A 41 12.83 -2.54 -0.53
N ASP A 42 13.83 -1.67 -0.44
CA ASP A 42 15.21 -2.11 -0.31
C ASP A 42 15.48 -2.61 1.13
N ASP A 43 14.97 -1.90 2.14
CA ASP A 43 15.04 -2.31 3.56
C ASP A 43 13.68 -2.17 4.28
N SER A 44 13.18 -3.27 4.87
CA SER A 44 11.87 -3.28 5.54
C SER A 44 11.86 -2.66 6.94
N SER A 45 13.01 -2.60 7.60
CA SER A 45 13.17 -2.01 8.94
C SER A 45 12.99 -0.51 8.96
N LEU A 46 13.18 0.17 7.82
CA LEU A 46 12.99 1.61 7.68
C LEU A 46 11.52 2.02 7.79
N TYR A 47 10.59 1.10 7.54
CA TYR A 47 9.16 1.38 7.54
C TYR A 47 8.47 0.85 8.79
N THR A 48 7.87 1.77 9.55
CA THR A 48 7.17 1.43 10.78
C THR A 48 5.71 1.08 10.50
N LEU A 49 5.13 0.20 11.32
CA LEU A 49 3.70 -0.13 11.24
C LEU A 49 2.85 1.12 11.44
N GLY A 50 1.83 1.32 10.60
CA GLY A 50 0.93 2.45 10.65
C GLY A 50 1.42 3.72 9.93
N GLN A 51 2.68 3.75 9.47
CA GLN A 51 3.22 4.84 8.66
C GLN A 51 2.45 4.99 7.34
N VAL A 52 2.25 6.23 6.90
CA VAL A 52 1.68 6.54 5.60
C VAL A 52 2.80 6.56 4.57
N VAL A 53 2.63 5.78 3.51
CA VAL A 53 3.61 5.66 2.42
C VAL A 53 2.95 5.89 1.08
N GLU A 54 3.70 6.45 0.15
CA GLU A 54 3.31 6.49 -1.25
C GLU A 54 3.90 5.29 -2.01
N ILE A 55 3.06 4.69 -2.85
CA ILE A 55 3.39 3.57 -3.72
C ILE A 55 3.23 3.97 -5.19
N GLN A 56 4.17 3.51 -6.01
CA GLN A 56 4.21 3.70 -7.46
C GLN A 56 4.19 2.34 -8.16
N GLU A 57 3.52 2.25 -9.31
CA GLU A 57 3.57 1.07 -10.17
C GLU A 57 4.98 0.91 -10.76
N CYS A 58 5.46 -0.33 -10.82
CA CYS A 58 6.75 -0.66 -11.39
C CYS A 58 6.68 -1.97 -12.18
N ASN A 59 7.79 -2.32 -12.84
CA ASN A 59 7.93 -3.64 -13.44
C ASN A 59 7.71 -4.74 -12.39
N PRO A 60 7.13 -5.89 -12.77
CA PRO A 60 6.92 -7.01 -11.86
C PRO A 60 8.25 -7.47 -11.26
N VAL A 61 8.40 -7.33 -9.95
CA VAL A 61 9.56 -7.86 -9.20
C VAL A 61 9.32 -9.32 -8.85
N SER A 62 8.05 -9.71 -8.66
CA SER A 62 7.64 -11.09 -8.41
C SER A 62 6.22 -11.34 -8.90
N LYS A 63 5.67 -12.53 -8.64
CA LYS A 63 4.28 -12.89 -8.98
C LYS A 63 3.23 -11.95 -8.37
N THR A 64 3.52 -11.33 -7.23
CA THR A 64 2.55 -10.49 -6.49
C THR A 64 3.04 -9.06 -6.30
N ILE A 65 4.34 -8.82 -6.46
CA ILE A 65 4.97 -7.51 -6.22
C ILE A 65 5.10 -6.76 -7.54
N HIS A 66 4.26 -5.75 -7.69
CA HIS A 66 4.18 -4.88 -8.87
C HIS A 66 4.29 -3.39 -8.53
N PHE A 67 4.63 -3.09 -7.27
CA PHE A 67 4.67 -1.74 -6.75
C PHE A 67 5.99 -1.52 -5.99
N ARG A 68 6.50 -0.30 -6.05
CA ARG A 68 7.65 0.17 -5.27
C ARG A 68 7.23 1.31 -4.34
N VAL A 69 7.93 1.46 -3.23
CA VAL A 69 7.75 2.61 -2.32
C VAL A 69 8.42 3.84 -2.95
N SER A 70 7.73 4.97 -2.97
CA SER A 70 8.30 6.28 -3.31
C SER A 70 8.59 7.05 -2.03
N PRO A 71 9.75 7.73 -1.92
CA PRO A 71 10.07 8.47 -0.70
C PRO A 71 9.11 9.65 -0.50
N MET A 72 8.52 9.66 0.69
CA MET A 72 8.00 10.83 1.42
C MET A 72 6.59 11.36 1.06
N VAL A 73 5.67 11.25 2.02
CA VAL A 73 4.57 12.21 2.24
C VAL A 73 4.54 12.49 3.74
N GLU A 74 5.29 13.51 4.17
CA GLU A 74 5.09 14.14 5.47
C GLU A 74 4.79 15.62 5.23
N ALA A 75 3.69 16.09 5.80
CA ALA A 75 3.39 17.49 6.08
C ALA A 75 3.02 17.57 7.56
#